data_AF-A0A952DYQ9-F1
#
_entry.id   AF-A0A952DYQ9-F1
#
_cell.length_a   1.000
_cell.length_b   1.000
_cell.length_c   1.000
_cell.angle_alpha   90.00
_cell.angle_beta   90.00
_cell.angle_gamma   90.00
#
_symmetry.space_group_name_H-M   'P 1'
#
loop_
_entity.id
_entity.type
_entity.pdbx_description
1 polymer ?
#
loop_
_entity_poly.entity_id
_entity_poly.type
_entity_poly.pdbx_seq_one_letter_code
_entity_poly.pdbx_strand_id
1 'polypeptide(L)'
;MTGKAEAGLMGMFLNVSFEECEWQIQIRHTDNKSDNQFLDLNQEEVSPDQIREFVPNWENLVWQQAGLEHISKEVLIQDGDYKLHLIWLIETSVEPDMEKAVQEFKAFMKE
;
A
#
# COMPACT_ATOMS: atom_id res chain seq x y z
N MET A 1 11.78 -7.17 -6.08
CA MET A 1 10.72 -6.38 -6.76
C MET A 1 10.95 -4.90 -6.44
N THR A 2 10.84 -3.97 -7.39
CA THR A 2 10.97 -2.52 -7.12
C THR A 2 9.64 -1.82 -7.42
N GLY A 3 9.21 -0.95 -6.51
CA GLY A 3 7.95 -0.21 -6.65
C GLY A 3 8.19 1.22 -7.10
N LYS A 4 7.30 1.78 -7.93
CA LYS A 4 7.36 3.19 -8.32
C LYS A 4 6.37 4.01 -7.50
N ALA A 5 6.87 5.04 -6.83
CA ALA A 5 6.06 5.92 -5.98
C ALA A 5 5.39 7.06 -6.74
N GLU A 6 4.19 7.40 -6.30
CA GLU A 6 3.46 8.60 -6.67
C GLU A 6 2.80 9.21 -5.43
N ALA A 7 3.17 10.44 -5.10
CA ALA A 7 2.56 11.16 -4.00
C ALA A 7 1.21 11.75 -4.43
N GLY A 8 0.19 11.49 -3.63
CA GLY A 8 -1.11 12.16 -3.74
C GLY A 8 -0.99 13.65 -3.49
N LEU A 9 -2.06 14.39 -3.85
CA LEU A 9 -2.13 15.84 -3.70
C LEU A 9 -1.56 16.31 -2.36
N MET A 10 -0.52 17.15 -2.39
CA MET A 10 0.15 17.71 -1.20
C MET A 10 0.61 16.67 -0.16
N GLY A 11 0.95 15.44 -0.58
CA GLY A 11 1.44 14.40 0.34
C GLY A 11 0.34 13.78 1.21
N MET A 12 -0.91 13.78 0.74
CA MET A 12 -2.04 13.17 1.47
C MET A 12 -2.03 11.63 1.47
N PHE A 13 -1.23 11.03 0.59
CA PHE A 13 -0.96 9.60 0.49
C PHE A 13 0.27 9.34 -0.37
N LEU A 14 0.85 8.16 -0.26
CA LEU A 14 1.86 7.63 -1.17
C LEU A 14 1.31 6.38 -1.83
N ASN A 15 1.17 6.38 -3.16
CA ASN A 15 0.90 5.16 -3.91
C ASN A 15 2.22 4.54 -4.34
N VAL A 16 2.33 3.21 -4.30
CA VAL A 16 3.48 2.47 -4.84
C VAL A 16 2.95 1.38 -5.75
N SER A 17 3.29 1.48 -7.03
CA SER A 17 2.86 0.57 -8.09
C SER A 17 3.99 -0.36 -8.48
N PHE A 18 3.65 -1.59 -8.88
CA PHE A 18 4.61 -2.59 -9.35
C PHE A 18 4.17 -3.06 -10.73
N GLU A 19 5.11 -3.13 -11.69
CA GLU A 19 4.77 -3.49 -13.08
C GLU A 19 4.16 -4.88 -13.22
N GLU A 20 4.53 -5.80 -12.33
CA GLU A 20 4.11 -7.20 -12.35
C GLU A 20 2.85 -7.49 -11.50
N CYS A 21 2.32 -6.49 -10.79
CA CYS A 21 1.20 -6.66 -9.86
C CYS A 21 -0.07 -5.98 -10.37
N GLU A 22 -1.21 -6.60 -10.11
CA GLU A 22 -2.55 -6.02 -10.38
C GLU A 22 -3.03 -5.10 -9.25
N TRP A 23 -2.21 -4.94 -8.22
CA TRP A 23 -2.46 -4.17 -7.01
C TRP A 23 -1.33 -3.16 -6.79
N GLN A 24 -1.64 -2.10 -6.03
CA GLN A 24 -0.68 -1.10 -5.58
C GLN A 24 -0.75 -0.94 -4.06
N ILE A 25 0.32 -0.47 -3.44
CA ILE A 25 0.30 -0.01 -2.06
C ILE A 25 -0.24 1.41 -2.04
N GLN A 26 -1.07 1.75 -1.07
CA GLN A 26 -1.34 3.13 -0.68
C GLN A 26 -1.08 3.30 0.80
N ILE A 27 -0.18 4.23 1.15
CA ILE A 27 0.15 4.59 2.53
C ILE A 27 -0.46 5.95 2.84
N ARG A 28 -1.14 6.07 3.97
CA ARG A 28 -1.72 7.34 4.45
C ARG A 28 -1.56 7.48 5.94
N HIS A 29 -1.53 8.72 6.41
CA HIS A 29 -1.66 9.01 7.82
C HIS A 29 -3.09 8.67 8.30
N THR A 30 -3.20 8.10 9.50
CA THR A 30 -4.48 7.68 10.12
C THR A 30 -5.42 8.85 10.41
N ASP A 31 -4.86 10.03 10.66
CA ASP A 31 -5.58 11.29 10.88
C ASP A 31 -5.85 12.07 9.58
N ASN A 32 -5.51 11.50 8.43
CA ASN A 32 -5.63 12.09 7.09
C ASN A 32 -4.84 13.40 6.91
N LYS A 33 -3.81 13.67 7.72
CA LYS A 33 -2.89 14.77 7.43
C LYS A 33 -1.92 14.42 6.31
N SER A 34 -1.35 15.46 5.71
CA SER A 34 -0.25 15.35 4.76
C SER A 34 1.06 14.98 5.45
N ASP A 35 1.90 14.21 4.77
CA ASP A 35 3.30 13.99 5.15
C ASP A 35 4.24 14.41 4.00
N ASN A 36 5.23 15.24 4.32
CA ASN A 36 6.23 15.68 3.35
C ASN A 36 7.14 14.54 2.89
N GLN A 37 7.34 13.50 3.71
CA GLN A 37 8.10 12.31 3.33
C GLN A 37 7.53 11.63 2.08
N PHE A 38 6.21 11.71 1.87
CA PHE A 38 5.60 11.19 0.65
C PHE A 38 6.00 12.01 -0.58
N LEU A 39 6.12 13.34 -0.44
CA LEU A 39 6.55 14.22 -1.53
C LEU A 39 8.01 13.98 -1.91
N ASP A 40 8.86 13.69 -0.92
CA ASP A 40 10.28 13.38 -1.13
C ASP A 40 10.48 12.08 -1.93
N LEU A 41 9.54 11.14 -1.84
CA LEU A 41 9.53 9.87 -2.58
C LEU A 41 8.81 9.94 -3.94
N ASN A 42 8.24 11.09 -4.30
CA ASN A 42 7.40 11.19 -5.48
C ASN A 42 8.18 10.95 -6.78
N GLN A 43 7.68 10.03 -7.61
CA GLN A 43 8.30 9.58 -8.87
C GLN A 43 9.61 8.79 -8.72
N GLU A 44 10.01 8.46 -7.49
CA GLU A 44 11.18 7.65 -7.20
C GLU A 44 10.84 6.15 -7.18
N GLU A 45 11.89 5.32 -7.33
CA GLU A 45 11.80 3.91 -6.97
C GLU A 45 11.85 3.77 -5.44
N VAL A 46 10.93 2.98 -4.90
CA VAL A 46 10.82 2.74 -3.46
C VAL A 46 11.18 1.29 -3.16
N SER A 47 12.12 1.15 -2.23
CA SER A 47 12.58 -0.10 -1.66
C SER A 47 11.70 -0.57 -0.50
N PRO A 48 11.75 -1.86 -0.15
CA PRO A 48 11.08 -2.38 1.05
C PRO A 48 11.46 -1.63 2.33
N ASP A 49 12.73 -1.25 2.48
CA ASP A 49 13.22 -0.52 3.66
C ASP A 49 12.48 0.80 3.86
N GLN A 50 12.27 1.57 2.78
CA GLN A 50 11.52 2.82 2.84
C GLN A 50 10.05 2.58 3.20
N ILE A 51 9.44 1.47 2.79
CA ILE A 51 8.07 1.12 3.21
C ILE A 51 8.02 0.75 4.69
N ARG A 52 9.04 0.04 5.21
CA ARG A 52 9.15 -0.34 6.62
C ARG A 52 9.26 0.86 7.55
N GLU A 53 9.72 2.02 7.08
CA GLU A 53 9.72 3.26 7.87
C GLU A 53 8.30 3.70 8.26
N PHE A 54 7.31 3.45 7.39
CA PHE A 54 5.90 3.78 7.65
C PHE A 54 5.14 2.68 8.38
N VAL A 55 5.48 1.41 8.15
CA VAL A 55 4.79 0.24 8.73
C VAL A 55 5.78 -0.77 9.34
N PRO A 56 6.52 -0.40 10.39
CA PRO A 56 7.61 -1.22 10.93
C PRO A 56 7.16 -2.58 11.50
N ASN A 57 5.90 -2.72 11.90
CA ASN A 57 5.34 -3.94 12.50
C ASN A 57 4.56 -4.82 11.49
N TRP A 58 4.70 -4.55 10.19
CA TRP A 58 3.93 -5.20 9.10
C TRP A 58 3.83 -6.74 9.18
N GLU A 59 4.82 -7.43 9.73
CA GLU A 59 4.82 -8.89 9.89
C GLU A 59 3.72 -9.41 10.82
N ASN A 60 3.42 -8.64 11.87
CA ASN A 60 2.52 -9.03 12.97
C ASN A 60 1.11 -8.46 12.81
N LEU A 61 0.88 -7.65 11.78
CA LEU A 61 -0.39 -6.99 11.55
C LEU A 61 -1.38 -7.92 10.85
N VAL A 62 -2.64 -7.81 11.28
CA VAL A 62 -3.76 -8.57 10.72
C VAL A 62 -4.36 -7.76 9.58
N TRP A 63 -4.31 -8.34 8.38
CA TRP A 63 -4.92 -7.77 7.19
C TRP A 63 -6.44 -7.86 7.28
N GLN A 64 -7.11 -6.75 6.98
CA GLN A 64 -8.56 -6.64 7.01
C GLN A 64 -9.06 -6.21 5.65
N GLN A 65 -10.12 -6.84 5.16
CA GLN A 65 -10.82 -6.37 3.97
C GLN A 65 -11.40 -4.98 4.24
N ALA A 66 -11.11 -4.03 3.36
CA ALA A 66 -11.51 -2.66 3.51
C ALA A 66 -12.75 -2.37 2.65
N GLY A 67 -13.82 -1.91 3.31
CA GLY A 67 -15.11 -1.54 2.74
C GLY A 67 -16.15 -2.66 2.68
N LEU A 68 -17.32 -2.33 2.12
CA LEU A 68 -18.43 -3.27 1.93
C LEU A 68 -18.03 -4.28 0.85
N GLU A 69 -18.36 -5.57 1.04
CA GLU A 69 -17.98 -6.76 0.25
C GLU A 69 -18.07 -6.65 -1.29
N HIS A 70 -18.57 -5.54 -1.84
CA HIS A 70 -18.87 -5.36 -3.26
C HIS A 70 -18.39 -4.04 -3.89
N ILE A 71 -17.80 -3.09 -3.15
CA ILE A 71 -17.52 -1.73 -3.67
C ILE A 71 -16.03 -1.42 -3.74
N SER A 72 -15.25 -1.86 -2.75
CA SER A 72 -13.82 -1.63 -2.71
C SER A 72 -13.08 -2.95 -2.61
N LYS A 73 -12.27 -3.22 -3.63
CA LYS A 73 -11.33 -4.34 -3.68
C LYS A 73 -10.04 -3.85 -3.03
N GLU A 74 -9.99 -3.84 -1.70
CA GLU A 74 -8.79 -3.52 -0.94
C GLU A 74 -8.68 -4.32 0.35
N VAL A 75 -7.45 -4.55 0.79
CA VAL A 75 -7.13 -5.02 2.14
C VAL A 75 -6.19 -4.02 2.79
N LEU A 76 -6.34 -3.80 4.09
CA LEU A 76 -5.53 -2.85 4.83
C LEU A 76 -4.97 -3.40 6.13
N ILE A 77 -3.92 -2.73 6.58
CA ILE A 77 -3.36 -2.79 7.92
C ILE A 77 -3.19 -1.38 8.46
N GLN A 78 -3.22 -1.23 9.78
CA GLN A 78 -2.86 0.00 10.47
C GLN A 78 -1.68 -0.26 11.39
N ASP A 79 -0.68 0.61 11.32
CA ASP A 79 0.51 0.58 12.17
C ASP A 79 0.79 1.97 12.73
N GLY A 80 0.50 2.15 14.01
CA GLY A 80 0.65 3.45 14.67
C GLY A 80 -0.09 4.56 13.93
N ASP A 81 0.70 5.51 13.41
CA ASP A 81 0.22 6.70 12.72
C ASP A 81 -0.16 6.47 11.25
N TYR A 82 0.18 5.31 10.67
CA TYR A 82 -0.06 5.02 9.26
C TYR A 82 -1.07 3.89 9.04
N LYS A 83 -1.75 3.96 7.90
CA LYS A 83 -2.51 2.87 7.30
C LYS A 83 -1.88 2.53 5.97
N LEU A 84 -1.81 1.23 5.68
CA LEU A 84 -1.36 0.71 4.40
C LEU A 84 -2.49 -0.09 3.79
N HIS A 85 -2.82 0.25 2.55
CA HIS A 85 -3.83 -0.41 1.75
C HIS A 85 -3.14 -1.14 0.58
N LEU A 86 -3.57 -2.35 0.28
CA LEU A 86 -3.36 -2.96 -1.04
C LEU A 86 -4.62 -2.71 -1.85
N ILE A 87 -4.51 -1.96 -2.94
CA ILE A 87 -5.63 -1.49 -3.75
C ILE A 87 -5.50 -2.09 -5.15
N TRP A 88 -6.56 -2.72 -5.65
CA TRP A 88 -6.61 -3.22 -7.02
C TRP A 88 -7.06 -2.11 -7.96
N LEU A 89 -6.27 -1.88 -9.02
CA LEU A 89 -6.44 -0.71 -9.91
C LEU A 89 -7.55 -0.86 -10.97
N ILE A 90 -8.20 -2.03 -11.06
CA ILE A 90 -9.04 -2.36 -12.21
C ILE A 90 -10.43 -2.82 -11.79
N GLU A 91 -11.44 -2.37 -12.55
CA GLU A 91 -12.74 -3.02 -12.75
C GLU A 91 -12.56 -4.38 -13.46
N THR A 92 -11.63 -5.23 -13.02
CA THR A 92 -11.52 -6.58 -13.58
C THR A 92 -12.78 -7.36 -13.17
N SER A 93 -13.37 -8.05 -14.14
CA SER A 93 -14.46 -9.01 -13.93
C SER A 93 -14.03 -10.22 -13.09
N VAL A 94 -12.74 -10.32 -12.76
CA VAL A 94 -12.14 -11.33 -11.89
C VAL A 94 -12.11 -10.81 -10.46
N GLU A 95 -12.51 -11.66 -9.53
CA GLU A 95 -12.44 -11.38 -8.10
C GLU A 95 -10.97 -11.41 -7.66
N PRO A 96 -10.47 -10.34 -7.01
CA PRO A 96 -9.08 -10.24 -6.62
C PRO A 96 -8.70 -11.31 -5.60
N ASP A 97 -7.56 -11.96 -5.82
CA ASP A 97 -6.97 -12.88 -4.84
C ASP A 97 -6.24 -12.08 -3.76
N MET A 98 -6.97 -11.76 -2.69
CA MET A 98 -6.45 -10.97 -1.57
C MET A 98 -5.33 -11.67 -0.82
N GLU A 99 -5.42 -12.99 -0.66
CA GLU A 99 -4.39 -13.76 0.03
C GLU A 99 -3.09 -13.73 -0.77
N LYS A 100 -3.17 -13.94 -2.09
CA LYS A 100 -2.02 -13.83 -2.98
C LYS A 100 -1.37 -12.45 -2.91
N ALA A 101 -2.14 -11.36 -2.98
CA ALA A 101 -1.58 -10.00 -2.89
C ALA A 101 -0.88 -9.75 -1.54
N VAL A 102 -1.44 -10.23 -0.43
CA VAL A 102 -0.79 -10.15 0.88
C VAL A 102 0.51 -10.97 0.91
N GLN A 103 0.55 -12.16 0.32
CA GLN A 103 1.78 -12.96 0.25
C GLN A 103 2.86 -12.29 -0.62
N GLU A 104 2.48 -11.73 -1.76
CA GLU A 104 3.40 -10.98 -2.64
C GLU A 104 3.94 -9.73 -1.94
N PHE A 105 3.08 -8.96 -1.27
CA PHE A 105 3.51 -7.84 -0.43
C PHE A 105 4.48 -8.30 0.66
N LYS A 106 4.16 -9.36 1.39
CA LYS A 106 5.04 -9.89 2.43
C LYS A 106 6.37 -10.42 1.89
N ALA A 107 6.41 -10.92 0.65
CA ALA A 107 7.64 -11.33 -0.01
C ALA A 107 8.51 -10.12 -0.36
N PHE A 108 7.91 -9.09 -0.97
CA PHE A 108 8.58 -7.81 -1.22
C PHE A 108 9.12 -7.19 0.08
N MET A 109 8.31 -7.14 1.14
CA MET A 109 8.70 -6.61 2.44
C MET A 109 9.78 -7.42 3.18
N LYS A 110 10.28 -8.54 2.64
CA LYS A 110 11.41 -9.33 3.19
C LYS A 110 12.72 -9.16 2.44
N GLU A 111 12.71 -8.56 1.25
CA GLU A 111 13.91 -8.24 0.47
C GLU A 111 14.76 -7.18 1.19
#